data_AF-A0A939KUA6-F1
#
_entry.id   AF-A0A939KUA6-F1
#
_cell.length_a   1.000
_cell.length_b   1.000
_cell.length_c   1.000
_cell.angle_alpha   90.00
_cell.angle_beta   90.00
_cell.angle_gamma   90.00
#
_symmetry.space_group_name_H-M   'P 1'
#
loop_
_entity.id
_entity.type
_entity.pdbx_description
1 polymer ?
#
loop_
_entity_poly.entity_id
_entity_poly.type
_entity_poly.pdbx_seq_one_letter_code
_entity_poly.pdbx_strand_id
1 'polypeptide(L)'
;MSNILQVNPQGGLNIPAAMLGHISPNRRYVVEVTSEAIVLRPETSTALWQRTTPAERVKHWQAWAGKLNVTSPGLPDAALSRDNIYD
;
A
#
# COMPACT_ATOMS: atom_id res chain seq x y z
N MET A 1 -21.56 -13.89 5.62
CA MET A 1 -22.06 -13.51 4.28
C MET A 1 -21.20 -14.21 3.25
N SER A 2 -21.80 -14.96 2.34
CA SER A 2 -21.12 -15.72 1.29
C SER A 2 -21.47 -15.12 -0.06
N ASN A 3 -20.47 -14.61 -0.78
CA ASN A 3 -20.64 -14.10 -2.14
C ASN A 3 -20.14 -15.14 -3.14
N ILE A 4 -20.94 -15.40 -4.18
CA ILE A 4 -20.55 -16.27 -5.29
C ILE A 4 -19.86 -15.39 -6.33
N LEU A 5 -18.65 -15.77 -6.72
CA LEU A 5 -17.88 -15.11 -7.78
C LEU A 5 -17.81 -16.05 -8.98
N GLN A 6 -18.03 -15.51 -10.18
CA GLN A 6 -17.93 -16.26 -11.43
C GLN A 6 -16.59 -15.98 -12.11
N VAL A 7 -16.00 -17.02 -12.68
CA VAL A 7 -14.78 -16.92 -13.48
C VAL A 7 -15.09 -16.16 -14.76
N ASN A 8 -14.26 -15.17 -15.08
CA ASN A 8 -14.37 -14.40 -16.31
C ASN A 8 -13.91 -15.23 -17.53
N PRO A 9 -14.22 -14.81 -18.76
CA PRO A 9 -13.79 -15.55 -19.97
C PRO A 9 -12.27 -15.73 -20.12
N GLN A 10 -11.47 -14.92 -19.43
CA GLN A 10 -10.01 -15.00 -19.42
C GLN A 10 -9.48 -15.96 -18.34
N GLY A 11 -10.36 -16.66 -17.62
CA GLY A 11 -9.98 -17.62 -16.58
C GLY A 11 -9.65 -16.98 -15.21
N GLY A 12 -9.90 -15.69 -15.04
CA GLY A 12 -9.65 -14.95 -13.79
C GLY A 12 -10.88 -14.84 -12.89
N LEU A 13 -10.66 -14.70 -11.59
CA LEU A 13 -11.70 -14.37 -10.60
C LEU A 13 -11.54 -12.92 -10.16
N ASN A 14 -12.56 -12.08 -10.38
CA ASN A 14 -12.55 -10.69 -9.96
C ASN A 14 -13.13 -10.57 -8.54
N ILE A 15 -12.30 -10.23 -7.56
CA ILE A 15 -12.72 -10.04 -6.18
C ILE A 15 -13.10 -8.56 -5.97
N PRO A 16 -14.36 -8.25 -5.59
CA PRO A 16 -14.78 -6.89 -5.32
C PRO A 16 -13.97 -6.25 -4.20
N ALA A 17 -13.62 -4.96 -4.36
CA ALA A 17 -12.76 -4.28 -3.40
C ALA A 17 -13.35 -4.24 -1.97
N ALA A 18 -14.68 -4.17 -1.85
CA ALA A 18 -15.39 -4.23 -0.58
C ALA A 18 -15.11 -5.52 0.23
N MET A 19 -14.75 -6.63 -0.44
CA MET A 19 -14.41 -7.90 0.22
C MET A 19 -12.97 -7.93 0.76
N LEU A 20 -12.10 -7.06 0.27
CA LEU A 20 -10.68 -7.01 0.64
C LEU A 20 -10.36 -5.89 1.66
N GLY A 21 -11.38 -5.18 2.15
CA GLY A 21 -11.24 -4.09 3.12
C GLY A 21 -10.50 -2.87 2.56
N HIS A 22 -9.69 -2.20 3.39
CA HIS A 22 -8.87 -1.06 2.95
C HIS A 22 -7.68 -1.53 2.11
N ILE A 23 -7.86 -1.54 0.79
CA ILE A 23 -6.82 -1.90 -0.17
C ILE A 23 -6.05 -0.65 -0.59
N SER A 24 -4.73 -0.69 -0.49
CA SER A 24 -3.87 0.27 -1.20
C SER A 24 -3.71 -0.15 -2.66
N PRO A 25 -3.54 0.79 -3.61
CA PRO A 25 -3.13 0.46 -4.96
C PRO A 25 -1.90 -0.47 -4.93
N ASN A 26 -1.85 -1.45 -5.83
CA ASN A 26 -0.74 -2.40 -5.97
C ASN A 26 -0.49 -3.31 -4.75
N ARG A 27 -1.51 -3.53 -3.90
CA ARG A 27 -1.47 -4.56 -2.85
C ARG A 27 -1.35 -5.94 -3.49
N ARG A 28 -0.24 -6.63 -3.23
CA ARG A 28 0.00 -8.01 -3.67
C ARG A 28 -0.50 -9.00 -2.63
N TYR A 29 -0.94 -10.16 -3.10
CA TYR A 29 -1.37 -11.28 -2.27
C TYR A 29 -0.58 -12.53 -2.67
N VAL A 30 -0.17 -13.30 -1.68
CA VAL A 30 0.28 -14.67 -1.84
C VAL A 30 -0.96 -15.56 -1.97
N VAL A 31 -0.96 -16.40 -3.00
CA VAL A 31 -2.02 -17.37 -3.28
C VAL A 31 -1.56 -18.72 -2.75
N GLU A 32 -2.22 -19.22 -1.71
CA GLU A 32 -2.01 -20.57 -1.20
C GLU A 32 -3.17 -21.45 -1.68
N VAL A 33 -2.85 -22.55 -2.36
CA VAL A 33 -3.85 -23.53 -2.82
C VAL A 33 -3.82 -24.71 -1.87
N THR A 34 -4.97 -24.98 -1.25
CA THR A 34 -5.19 -26.17 -0.43
C THR A 34 -6.13 -27.13 -1.16
N SER A 35 -6.36 -28.33 -0.61
CA SER A 35 -7.30 -29.29 -1.18
C SER A 35 -8.75 -28.80 -1.24
N GLU A 36 -9.12 -27.83 -0.38
CA GLU A 36 -10.51 -27.40 -0.20
C GLU A 36 -10.73 -25.92 -0.55
N ALA A 37 -9.68 -25.10 -0.52
CA ALA A 37 -9.80 -23.65 -0.68
C ALA A 37 -8.55 -22.99 -1.28
N ILE A 38 -8.77 -21.83 -1.90
CA ILE A 38 -7.71 -20.89 -2.26
C ILE A 38 -7.69 -19.79 -1.20
N VAL A 39 -6.55 -19.62 -0.53
CA VAL A 39 -6.35 -18.62 0.51
C VAL A 39 -5.50 -17.48 -0.05
N LEU A 40 -5.99 -16.25 0.08
CA LEU A 40 -5.26 -15.04 -0.29
C LEU A 40 -4.72 -14.36 0.96
N ARG A 41 -3.39 -14.27 1.08
CA ARG A 41 -2.72 -13.57 2.18
C ARG A 41 -2.01 -12.33 1.66
N PRO A 42 -2.15 -11.15 2.30
CA PRO A 42 -1.37 -9.99 1.91
C PRO A 42 0.13 -10.28 1.95
N GLU A 43 0.86 -9.93 0.90
CA GLU A 43 2.31 -10.04 0.87
C GLU A 43 2.92 -8.98 1.80
N THR A 44 3.57 -9.43 2.88
CA THR A 44 4.21 -8.59 3.90
C THR A 44 5.72 -8.59 3.85
N SER A 45 6.33 -9.53 3.13
CA SER A 45 7.78 -9.73 3.05
C SER A 45 8.51 -8.63 2.28
N THR A 46 7.81 -7.97 1.35
CA THR A 46 8.44 -7.11 0.34
C THR A 46 8.14 -5.66 0.65
N ALA A 47 9.18 -4.86 0.86
CA ALA A 47 9.02 -3.46 1.21
C ALA A 47 8.32 -2.69 0.07
N LEU A 48 7.53 -1.67 0.41
CA LEU A 48 6.75 -0.91 -0.59
C LEU A 48 7.63 -0.41 -1.75
N TRP A 49 8.82 0.11 -1.45
CA TRP A 49 9.75 0.66 -2.43
C TRP A 49 10.30 -0.37 -3.43
N GLN A 50 10.35 -1.66 -3.04
CA GLN A 50 10.78 -2.77 -3.90
C GLN A 50 9.70 -3.20 -4.89
N ARG A 51 8.43 -2.91 -4.60
CA ARG A 51 7.27 -3.32 -5.42
C ARG A 51 6.60 -2.19 -6.20
N THR A 52 7.05 -0.95 -6.03
CA THR A 52 6.54 0.23 -6.74
C THR A 52 7.55 0.73 -7.76
N THR A 53 7.10 1.09 -8.95
CA THR A 53 7.89 1.82 -9.95
C THR A 53 8.28 3.21 -9.43
N PRO A 54 9.32 3.86 -10.00
CA PRO A 54 9.66 5.23 -9.65
C PRO A 54 8.46 6.19 -9.77
N ALA A 55 7.65 6.05 -10.82
CA ALA A 55 6.47 6.89 -11.03
C ALA A 55 5.39 6.70 -9.94
N GLU A 56 5.16 5.45 -9.50
CA GLU A 56 4.23 5.17 -8.41
C GLU A 56 4.74 5.71 -7.09
N ARG A 57 6.05 5.63 -6.81
CA ARG A 57 6.65 6.23 -5.61
C ARG A 57 6.42 7.74 -5.57
N VAL A 58 6.59 8.43 -6.70
CA VAL A 58 6.30 9.87 -6.81
C VAL A 58 4.84 10.15 -6.48
N LYS A 59 3.90 9.38 -7.06
CA LYS A 59 2.46 9.54 -6.76
C LYS A 59 2.15 9.30 -5.28
N HIS A 60 2.74 8.28 -4.67
CA HIS A 60 2.57 8.00 -3.25
C HIS A 60 3.12 9.14 -2.38
N TRP A 61 4.30 9.67 -2.72
CA TRP A 61 4.87 10.81 -2.01
C TRP A 61 4.01 12.07 -2.14
N GLN A 62 3.54 12.40 -3.34
CA GLN A 62 2.65 13.53 -3.57
C GLN A 62 1.33 13.40 -2.79
N ALA A 63 0.73 12.20 -2.79
CA ALA A 63 -0.49 11.93 -2.05
C ALA A 63 -0.29 11.99 -0.53
N TRP A 64 0.90 11.64 -0.02
CA TRP A 64 1.26 11.82 1.38
C TRP A 64 1.51 13.29 1.70
N ALA A 65 2.29 13.99 0.88
CA ALA A 65 2.63 15.40 1.08
C ALA A 65 1.37 16.29 1.06
N GLY A 66 0.40 15.98 0.18
CA GLY A 66 -0.89 16.69 0.14
C GLY A 66 -1.77 16.48 1.38
N LYS A 67 -1.47 15.51 2.24
CA LYS A 67 -2.14 15.31 3.54
C LYS A 67 -1.45 16.03 4.69
N LEU A 68 -0.26 16.60 4.47
CA LEU A 68 0.43 17.36 5.50
C LEU A 68 -0.34 18.65 5.78
N ASN A 69 -0.50 18.96 7.06
CA ASN A 69 -1.13 20.21 7.45
C ASN A 69 -0.15 21.37 7.22
N VAL A 70 -0.38 22.13 6.15
CA VAL A 70 0.47 23.26 5.71
C VAL A 70 0.49 24.41 6.74
N THR A 71 -0.42 24.38 7.72
CA THR A 71 -0.46 25.37 8.81
C THR A 71 0.39 25.02 10.02
N SER A 72 1.04 23.85 10.02
CA SER A 72 1.95 23.49 11.09
C SER A 72 3.16 24.43 11.09
N PRO A 73 3.60 24.96 12.25
CA PRO A 73 4.82 25.74 12.31
C PRO A 73 5.98 24.92 11.72
N GLY A 74 6.81 25.59 10.91
CA GLY A 74 8.00 24.97 10.34
C GLY A 74 8.95 24.48 11.44
N LEU A 75 9.88 23.61 11.06
CA LEU A 75 10.95 23.21 11.99
C LEU A 75 11.71 24.46 12.46
N PRO A 76 11.99 24.60 13.77
CA PRO A 76 12.77 25.73 14.27
C PRO A 76 14.19 25.68 13.71
N ASP A 77 14.82 26.83 13.47
CA ASP A 77 16.18 26.90 12.89
C ASP A 77 17.21 26.08 13.69
N ALA A 78 17.04 26.02 15.00
CA ALA A 78 17.86 25.20 15.88
C ALA A 78 17.79 23.70 15.55
N ALA A 79 16.67 23.19 15.03
CA ALA A 79 16.53 21.79 14.61
C ALA A 79 17.22 21.51 13.25
N LEU A 80 17.57 22.56 12.50
CA LEU A 80 18.32 22.48 11.24
C LEU A 80 19.81 22.79 11.43
N SER A 81 20.20 23.29 12.61
CA SER A 81 21.60 23.59 12.92
C SER A 81 22.41 22.30 13.01
N ARG A 82 23.54 22.27 12.31
CA ARG A 82 24.50 21.17 12.34
C ARG A 82 24.94 20.84 13.78
N ASP A 83 25.03 21.86 14.62
CA ASP A 83 25.53 21.72 15.99
C ASP A 83 24.54 20.96 16.88
N ASN A 84 23.25 20.91 16.53
CA ASN A 84 22.21 20.19 17.27
C ASN A 84 21.89 18.78 16.70
N ILE A 85 22.53 18.37 15.61
CA ILE A 85 22.26 17.05 14.97
C ILE A 85 23.04 15.92 15.66
N TYR A 86 24.15 16.26 16.33
CA TYR A 86 25.09 15.28 16.90
C TYR A 86 25.17 15.31 18.43
N ASP A 87 24.42 16.19 19.08
CA ASP A 87 24.21 16.22 20.54
C ASP A 87 23.08 15.26 20.95
#